data_AF-A0A6L7IG58-F1
#
_entry.id   AF-A0A6L7IG58-F1
#
_cell.length_a   1.000
_cell.length_b   1.000
_cell.length_c   1.000
_cell.angle_alpha   90.00
_cell.angle_beta   90.00
_cell.angle_gamma   90.00
#
_symmetry.space_group_name_H-M   'P 1'
#
loop_
_entity.id
_entity.type
_entity.pdbx_description
1 polymer ?
#
loop_
_entity_poly.entity_id
_entity_poly.type
_entity_poly.pdbx_seq_one_letter_code
_entity_poly.pdbx_strand_id
1 'polypeptide(L)'
;MSVSKKILEGKSNQELEKYIAPDSKFVPEANLLAYEILKARGREFTTEEKERIISLNNKKAQKNTEIIIHPNYKKSADLIYISATLGIGNLIWTYDILNSGIKIFIAVISLAIIFGIGYLVSKGTEWIKYVLLILLILGLIGLPLIIINLKNEPIVGVINIVQTALQIWALVLLFVIPKDGKIEV
;
A
#
# COMPACT_ATOMS: atom_id res chain seq x y z
N MET A 1 0.88 -0.91 25.66
CA MET A 1 1.44 -0.82 27.03
C MET A 1 2.49 0.27 27.04
N SER A 2 2.16 1.46 27.55
CA SER A 2 3.12 2.56 27.69
C SER A 2 4.14 2.18 28.76
N VAL A 3 5.43 2.19 28.42
CA VAL A 3 6.48 2.06 29.43
C VAL A 3 6.32 3.25 30.37
N SER A 4 5.87 2.99 31.59
CA SER A 4 5.44 4.04 32.51
C SER A 4 6.65 4.87 32.90
N LYS A 5 6.78 6.08 32.35
CA LYS A 5 7.81 7.10 32.65
C LYS A 5 8.18 7.14 34.14
N LYS A 6 7.18 7.02 35.01
CA LYS A 6 7.28 6.92 36.47
C LYS A 6 8.19 5.80 36.99
N ILE A 7 8.23 4.64 36.33
CA ILE A 7 9.10 3.50 36.67
C ILE A 7 10.56 3.85 36.32
N LEU A 8 10.81 4.46 35.16
CA LEU A 8 12.14 4.87 34.74
C LEU A 8 12.67 6.04 35.59
N GLU A 9 11.82 6.97 35.99
CA GLU A 9 12.16 8.07 36.90
C GLU A 9 12.61 7.57 38.29
N GLY A 10 12.12 6.40 38.72
CA GLY A 10 12.56 5.75 39.96
C GLY A 10 13.91 5.02 39.87
N LYS A 11 14.49 4.87 38.67
CA LYS A 11 15.76 4.16 38.47
C LYS A 11 16.98 5.02 38.77
N SER A 12 18.05 4.37 39.19
CA SER A 12 19.37 5.00 39.35
C SER A 12 19.98 5.40 38.01
N ASN A 13 20.92 6.34 38.00
CA ASN A 13 21.63 6.74 36.78
C ASN A 13 22.34 5.54 36.13
N GLN A 14 22.97 4.68 36.93
CA GLN A 14 23.65 3.48 36.44
C GLN A 14 22.70 2.50 35.74
N GLU A 15 21.46 2.38 36.21
CA GLU A 15 20.46 1.56 35.54
C GLU A 15 19.98 2.19 34.24
N LEU A 16 19.81 3.52 34.20
CA LEU A 16 19.37 4.23 33.00
C LEU A 16 20.41 4.21 31.88
N GLU A 17 21.71 4.18 32.21
CA GLU A 17 22.78 4.02 31.21
C GLU A 17 22.63 2.73 30.38
N LYS A 18 22.08 1.65 30.97
CA LYS A 18 21.82 0.40 30.25
C LYS A 18 20.77 0.54 29.15
N TYR A 19 19.89 1.54 29.24
CA TYR A 19 18.86 1.81 28.22
C TYR A 19 19.43 2.55 27.02
N ILE A 20 20.47 3.37 27.20
CA ILE A 20 21.07 4.20 26.15
C ILE A 20 22.37 3.62 25.57
N ALA A 21 22.80 2.48 26.11
CA ALA A 21 23.94 1.71 25.63
C ALA A 21 23.81 1.37 24.12
N PRO A 22 24.91 1.36 23.35
CA PRO A 22 24.86 1.04 21.91
C PRO A 22 24.26 -0.33 21.58
N ASP A 23 24.41 -1.29 22.49
CA ASP A 23 23.90 -2.68 22.41
C ASP A 23 22.59 -2.89 23.19
N SER A 24 21.93 -1.80 23.58
CA SER A 24 20.67 -1.82 24.34
C SER A 24 19.61 -2.68 23.64
N LYS A 25 19.11 -3.69 24.37
CA LYS A 25 17.99 -4.55 23.94
C LYS A 25 16.62 -3.96 24.27
N PHE A 26 16.58 -2.76 24.83
CA PHE A 26 15.35 -2.11 25.27
C PHE A 26 14.62 -1.44 24.09
N VAL A 27 13.32 -1.21 24.27
CA VAL A 27 12.50 -0.58 23.23
C VAL A 27 12.92 0.88 23.00
N PRO A 28 12.94 1.39 21.75
CA PRO A 28 13.39 2.76 21.46
C PRO A 28 12.72 3.88 22.27
N GLU A 29 11.44 3.72 22.58
CA GLU A 29 10.69 4.66 23.44
C GLU A 29 11.28 4.72 24.87
N ALA A 30 11.64 3.59 25.45
CA ALA A 30 12.28 3.53 26.77
C ALA A 30 13.70 4.13 26.74
N ASN A 31 14.42 3.96 25.63
CA ASN A 31 15.75 4.54 25.44
C ASN A 31 15.68 6.07 25.40
N LEU A 32 14.67 6.64 24.72
CA LEU A 32 14.45 8.07 24.66
C LEU A 32 14.03 8.65 26.02
N LEU A 33 13.13 7.98 26.74
CA LEU A 33 12.76 8.39 28.10
C LEU A 33 13.95 8.35 29.07
N ALA A 34 14.78 7.30 28.99
CA ALA A 34 15.99 7.20 29.80
C ALA A 34 17.00 8.32 29.49
N TYR A 35 17.18 8.64 28.20
CA TYR A 35 17.97 9.78 27.74
C TYR A 35 17.48 11.10 28.33
N GLU A 36 16.17 11.38 28.27
CA GLU A 36 15.59 12.61 28.81
C GLU A 36 15.77 12.72 30.33
N ILE A 37 15.57 11.62 31.06
CA ILE A 37 15.73 11.59 32.52
C ILE A 37 17.20 11.83 32.90
N LEU A 38 18.15 11.16 32.24
CA LEU A 38 19.58 11.35 32.50
C LEU A 38 20.03 12.79 32.18
N LYS A 39 19.53 13.36 31.08
CA LYS A 39 19.79 14.76 30.71
C LYS A 39 19.24 15.72 31.76
N ALA A 40 18.01 15.50 32.23
CA ALA A 40 17.40 16.31 33.29
C ALA A 40 18.17 16.22 34.62
N ARG A 41 18.86 15.10 34.87
CA ARG A 41 19.73 14.88 36.02
C ARG A 41 21.17 15.42 35.84
N GLY A 42 21.44 16.13 34.74
CA GLY A 42 22.73 16.78 34.50
C GLY A 42 23.79 15.89 33.84
N ARG A 43 23.43 14.73 33.27
CA ARG A 43 24.36 13.93 32.46
C ARG A 43 24.57 14.62 31.10
N GLU A 44 25.82 14.90 30.77
CA GLU A 44 26.19 15.41 29.45
C GLU A 44 26.22 14.29 28.41
N PHE A 45 25.85 14.61 27.18
CA PHE A 45 25.77 13.67 26.07
C PHE A 45 26.58 14.21 24.90
N THR A 46 27.32 13.32 24.23
CA THR A 46 27.98 13.69 22.98
C THR A 46 26.96 13.84 21.85
N THR A 47 27.36 14.53 20.79
CA THR A 47 26.53 14.70 19.59
C THR A 47 26.17 13.35 18.96
N GLU A 48 27.11 12.41 18.94
CA GLU A 48 26.94 11.07 18.38
C GLU A 48 25.95 10.22 19.19
N GLU A 49 26.00 10.31 20.54
CA GLU A 49 25.05 9.61 21.41
C GLU A 49 23.62 10.13 21.20
N LYS A 50 23.49 11.46 21.10
CA LYS A 50 22.20 12.12 20.88
C LYS A 50 21.59 11.70 19.54
N GLU A 51 22.36 11.72 18.46
CA GLU A 51 21.89 11.31 17.13
C GLU A 51 21.51 9.84 17.08
N ARG A 52 22.32 8.96 17.69
CA ARG A 52 22.02 7.53 17.79
C ARG A 52 20.68 7.30 18.48
N ILE A 53 20.46 7.87 19.65
CA ILE A 53 19.25 7.62 20.45
C ILE A 53 18.00 8.17 19.75
N ILE A 54 18.08 9.37 19.16
CA ILE A 54 16.95 9.99 18.43
C ILE A 54 16.61 9.20 17.17
N SER A 55 17.62 8.71 16.43
CA SER A 55 17.40 7.93 15.20
C SER A 55 16.71 6.59 15.43
N LEU A 56 16.88 5.96 16.60
CA LEU A 56 16.19 4.73 16.99
C LEU A 56 14.68 4.93 17.11
N ASN A 57 14.23 6.11 17.55
CA ASN A 57 12.81 6.44 17.64
C ASN A 57 12.22 6.72 16.25
N ASN A 58 12.91 7.50 15.41
CA ASN A 58 12.42 7.84 14.07
C ASN A 58 12.22 6.61 13.18
N LYS A 59 13.13 5.61 13.26
CA LYS A 59 12.99 4.33 12.54
C LYS A 59 11.76 3.53 12.99
N LYS A 60 11.32 3.66 14.24
CA LYS A 60 10.14 2.98 14.77
C LYS A 60 8.85 3.78 14.55
N ALA A 61 8.89 5.11 14.61
CA ALA A 61 7.78 5.99 14.28
C ALA A 61 7.31 5.79 12.81
N GLN A 62 8.25 5.61 11.88
CA GLN A 62 7.92 5.23 10.49
C GLN A 62 7.32 3.83 10.35
N LYS A 63 7.60 2.90 11.29
CA LYS A 63 7.14 1.50 11.25
C LYS A 63 5.82 1.27 12.01
N ASN A 64 5.50 2.14 12.98
CA ASN A 64 4.34 2.01 13.88
C ASN A 64 3.28 3.10 13.68
N THR A 65 3.42 4.00 12.71
CA THR A 65 2.26 4.78 12.26
C THR A 65 1.31 3.76 11.61
N GLU A 66 0.19 3.45 12.25
CA GLU A 66 -0.92 2.79 11.57
C GLU A 66 -1.19 3.61 10.31
N ILE A 67 -0.76 3.10 9.15
CA ILE A 67 -0.99 3.77 7.89
C ILE A 67 -2.51 3.74 7.73
N ILE A 68 -3.16 4.86 8.02
CA ILE A 68 -4.58 5.03 7.80
C ILE A 68 -4.76 5.07 6.28
N ILE A 69 -4.95 3.89 5.68
CA ILE A 69 -5.16 3.75 4.25
C ILE A 69 -6.52 4.39 3.95
N HIS A 70 -6.51 5.44 3.14
CA HIS A 70 -7.74 6.13 2.73
C HIS A 70 -8.76 5.11 2.17
N PRO A 71 -10.04 5.15 2.57
CA PRO A 71 -11.05 4.16 2.17
C PRO A 71 -11.18 3.96 0.65
N ASN A 72 -10.90 5.01 -0.13
CA ASN A 72 -10.91 4.93 -1.60
C ASN A 72 -9.90 3.93 -2.15
N TYR A 73 -8.78 3.62 -1.48
CA TYR A 73 -7.89 2.54 -1.91
C TYR A 73 -8.60 1.19 -1.90
N LYS A 74 -9.37 0.89 -0.84
CA LYS A 74 -10.14 -0.35 -0.76
C LYS A 74 -11.27 -0.38 -1.79
N LYS A 75 -12.04 0.70 -1.89
CA LYS A 75 -13.11 0.81 -2.91
C LYS A 75 -12.56 0.65 -4.34
N SER A 76 -11.39 1.24 -4.62
CA SER A 76 -10.73 1.11 -5.93
C SER A 76 -10.27 -0.33 -6.19
N ALA A 77 -9.69 -1.00 -5.18
CA ALA A 77 -9.30 -2.40 -5.28
C ALA A 77 -10.51 -3.30 -5.56
N ASP A 78 -11.63 -3.08 -4.88
CA ASP A 78 -12.86 -3.87 -5.08
C ASP A 78 -13.37 -3.72 -6.52
N LEU A 79 -13.39 -2.50 -7.07
CA LEU A 79 -13.75 -2.26 -8.48
C LEU A 79 -12.79 -2.98 -9.45
N ILE A 80 -11.49 -2.97 -9.17
CA ILE A 80 -10.49 -3.69 -9.96
C ILE A 80 -10.74 -5.20 -9.90
N TYR A 81 -11.02 -5.76 -8.72
CA TYR A 81 -11.31 -7.18 -8.57
C TYR A 81 -12.59 -7.58 -9.28
N ILE A 82 -13.67 -6.80 -9.17
CA ILE A 82 -14.90 -7.02 -9.94
C ILE A 82 -14.59 -7.01 -11.44
N SER A 83 -13.79 -6.04 -11.91
CA SER A 83 -13.36 -5.98 -13.30
C SER A 83 -12.54 -7.20 -13.73
N ALA A 84 -11.69 -7.73 -12.85
CA ALA A 84 -10.88 -8.93 -13.11
C ALA A 84 -11.75 -10.19 -13.17
N THR A 85 -12.73 -10.31 -12.28
CA THR A 85 -13.71 -11.40 -12.28
C THR A 85 -14.58 -11.38 -13.54
N LEU A 86 -14.97 -10.20 -14.03
CA LEU A 86 -15.61 -10.06 -15.34
C LEU A 86 -14.70 -10.55 -16.48
N GLY A 87 -13.41 -10.24 -16.42
CA GLY A 87 -12.42 -10.76 -17.36
C GLY A 87 -12.33 -12.29 -17.34
N ILE A 88 -12.41 -12.93 -16.17
CA ILE A 88 -12.51 -14.39 -16.05
C ILE A 88 -13.80 -14.89 -16.71
N GLY A 89 -14.94 -14.26 -16.42
CA GLY A 89 -16.22 -14.60 -17.05
C GLY A 89 -16.16 -14.51 -18.58
N ASN A 90 -15.49 -13.48 -19.10
CA ASN A 90 -15.26 -13.30 -20.52
C ASN A 90 -14.41 -14.44 -21.11
N LEU A 91 -13.31 -14.82 -20.44
CA LEU A 91 -12.46 -15.93 -20.87
C LEU A 91 -13.19 -17.27 -20.89
N ILE A 92 -14.10 -17.51 -19.93
CA ILE A 92 -14.95 -18.71 -19.92
C ILE A 92 -15.95 -18.67 -21.07
N TRP A 93 -16.52 -17.49 -21.37
CA TRP A 93 -17.46 -17.31 -22.47
C TRP A 93 -16.79 -17.57 -23.83
N THR A 94 -15.57 -17.08 -24.01
CA THR A 94 -14.78 -17.23 -25.25
C THR A 94 -13.68 -18.30 -25.10
N TYR A 95 -14.03 -19.45 -24.52
CA TYR A 95 -13.06 -20.51 -24.21
C TYR A 95 -12.41 -21.12 -25.47
N ASP A 96 -13.10 -21.05 -26.61
CA ASP A 96 -12.63 -21.52 -27.91
C ASP A 96 -11.36 -20.77 -28.38
N ILE A 97 -11.18 -19.53 -27.91
CA ILE A 97 -9.97 -18.74 -28.18
C ILE A 97 -8.75 -19.36 -27.48
N LEU A 98 -8.92 -20.10 -26.38
CA LEU A 98 -7.86 -20.73 -25.58
C LEU A 98 -7.35 -22.05 -26.20
N ASN A 99 -7.16 -22.07 -27.52
CA ASN A 99 -6.80 -23.25 -28.30
C ASN A 99 -5.29 -23.57 -28.33
N SER A 100 -4.45 -22.82 -27.62
CA SER A 100 -3.01 -23.07 -27.57
C SER A 100 -2.43 -22.75 -26.20
N GLY A 101 -1.36 -23.46 -25.82
CA GLY A 101 -0.67 -23.23 -24.55
C GLY A 101 -0.18 -21.80 -24.37
N ILE A 102 0.27 -21.15 -25.46
CA ILE A 102 0.70 -19.74 -25.43
C ILE A 102 -0.48 -18.81 -25.09
N LYS A 103 -1.67 -19.02 -25.68
CA LYS A 103 -2.84 -18.19 -25.39
C LYS A 103 -3.34 -18.38 -23.96
N ILE A 104 -3.33 -19.62 -23.47
CA ILE A 104 -3.64 -19.92 -22.06
C ILE A 104 -2.65 -19.22 -21.13
N PHE A 105 -1.35 -19.31 -21.43
CA PHE A 105 -0.31 -18.65 -20.64
C PHE A 105 -0.49 -17.12 -20.59
N ILE A 106 -0.75 -16.50 -21.74
CA ILE A 106 -1.05 -15.06 -21.82
C ILE A 106 -2.26 -14.71 -20.95
N ALA A 107 -3.37 -15.45 -21.06
CA ALA A 107 -4.57 -15.20 -20.27
C ALA A 107 -4.29 -15.28 -18.76
N VAL A 108 -3.55 -16.29 -18.31
CA VAL A 108 -3.17 -16.46 -16.89
C VAL A 108 -2.30 -15.30 -16.40
N ILE A 109 -1.27 -14.90 -17.17
CA ILE A 109 -0.41 -13.78 -16.81
C ILE A 109 -1.20 -12.46 -16.77
N SER A 110 -2.07 -12.22 -17.75
CA SER A 110 -2.93 -11.03 -17.77
C SER A 110 -3.83 -10.95 -16.54
N LEU A 111 -4.45 -12.05 -16.13
CA LEU A 111 -5.23 -12.11 -14.89
C LEU A 111 -4.36 -11.83 -13.67
N ALA A 112 -3.19 -12.48 -13.56
CA ALA A 112 -2.27 -12.30 -12.45
C ALA A 112 -1.83 -10.82 -12.30
N ILE A 113 -1.59 -10.13 -13.40
CA ILE A 113 -1.26 -8.70 -13.41
C ILE A 113 -2.42 -7.87 -12.85
N ILE A 114 -3.66 -8.08 -13.31
CA ILE A 114 -4.82 -7.30 -12.85
C ILE A 114 -5.08 -7.54 -11.36
N PHE A 115 -5.06 -8.80 -10.91
CA PHE A 115 -5.20 -9.13 -9.49
C PHE A 115 -4.05 -8.57 -8.63
N GLY A 116 -2.81 -8.59 -9.16
CA GLY A 116 -1.65 -7.99 -8.53
C GLY A 116 -1.79 -6.48 -8.35
N ILE A 117 -2.34 -5.78 -9.35
CA ILE A 117 -2.65 -4.35 -9.26
C ILE A 117 -3.71 -4.10 -8.19
N GLY A 118 -4.81 -4.87 -8.19
CA GLY A 118 -5.84 -4.77 -7.16
C GLY A 118 -5.25 -4.96 -5.75
N TYR A 119 -4.31 -5.90 -5.60
CA TYR A 119 -3.62 -6.14 -4.33
C TYR A 119 -2.78 -4.93 -3.90
N LEU A 120 -1.94 -4.38 -4.79
CA LEU A 120 -1.11 -3.21 -4.50
C LEU A 120 -1.96 -1.98 -4.18
N VAL A 121 -3.04 -1.75 -4.93
CA VAL A 121 -4.04 -0.72 -4.63
C VAL A 121 -4.62 -0.91 -3.23
N SER A 122 -4.98 -2.14 -2.86
CA SER A 122 -5.55 -2.44 -1.55
C SER A 122 -4.58 -2.15 -0.37
N LYS A 123 -3.28 -2.07 -0.64
CA LYS A 123 -2.23 -1.76 0.35
C LYS A 123 -1.92 -0.26 0.44
N GLY A 124 -2.60 0.59 -0.32
CA GLY A 124 -2.37 2.03 -0.28
C GLY A 124 -1.14 2.50 -1.06
N THR A 125 -0.65 1.70 -2.01
CA THR A 125 0.54 2.05 -2.80
C THR A 125 0.25 3.21 -3.74
N GLU A 126 0.78 4.40 -3.47
CA GLU A 126 0.40 5.64 -4.18
C GLU A 126 0.74 5.65 -5.68
N TRP A 127 1.89 5.11 -6.08
CA TRP A 127 2.35 5.16 -7.48
C TRP A 127 1.53 4.26 -8.42
N ILE A 128 0.76 3.32 -7.86
CA ILE A 128 -0.01 2.35 -8.64
C ILE A 128 -1.08 3.03 -9.51
N LYS A 129 -1.58 4.21 -9.12
CA LYS A 129 -2.55 4.97 -9.91
C LYS A 129 -1.99 5.38 -11.28
N TYR A 130 -0.68 5.61 -11.37
CA TYR A 130 -0.04 5.92 -12.65
C TYR A 130 0.15 4.67 -13.51
N VAL A 131 0.46 3.52 -12.91
CA VAL A 131 0.50 2.24 -13.62
C VAL A 131 -0.87 1.91 -14.20
N LEU A 132 -1.91 2.02 -13.36
CA LEU A 132 -3.29 1.78 -13.78
C LEU A 132 -3.72 2.74 -14.90
N LEU A 133 -3.34 4.01 -14.83
CA LEU A 133 -3.58 4.99 -15.89
C LEU A 133 -2.91 4.58 -17.21
N ILE A 134 -1.63 4.19 -17.18
CA ILE A 134 -0.90 3.76 -18.37
C ILE A 134 -1.55 2.51 -18.98
N LEU A 135 -1.88 1.51 -18.15
CA LEU A 135 -2.55 0.29 -18.61
C LEU A 135 -3.94 0.58 -19.18
N LEU A 136 -4.69 1.50 -18.58
CA LEU A 136 -5.98 1.95 -19.11
C LEU A 136 -5.81 2.59 -20.48
N ILE A 137 -4.85 3.51 -20.66
CA ILE A 137 -4.57 4.15 -21.96
C ILE A 137 -4.21 3.10 -23.01
N LEU A 138 -3.33 2.16 -22.69
CA LEU A 138 -2.97 1.06 -23.59
C LEU A 138 -4.19 0.19 -23.94
N GLY A 139 -5.08 -0.07 -22.98
CA GLY A 139 -6.34 -0.77 -23.20
C GLY A 139 -7.29 -0.02 -24.13
N LEU A 140 -7.35 1.31 -24.02
CA LEU A 140 -8.20 2.16 -24.87
C LEU A 140 -7.74 2.17 -26.34
N ILE A 141 -6.47 1.93 -26.63
CA ILE A 141 -5.98 1.75 -28.02
C ILE A 141 -6.68 0.54 -28.68
N GLY A 142 -7.07 -0.46 -27.89
CA GLY A 142 -7.85 -1.62 -28.34
C GLY A 142 -9.34 -1.36 -28.56
N LEU A 143 -9.87 -0.15 -28.29
CA LEU A 143 -11.30 0.16 -28.45
C LEU A 143 -11.90 -0.11 -29.83
N PRO A 144 -11.20 0.12 -30.96
CA PRO A 144 -11.74 -0.22 -32.28
C PRO A 144 -12.11 -1.70 -32.40
N LEU A 145 -11.37 -2.60 -31.75
CA LEU A 145 -11.68 -4.04 -31.69
C LEU A 145 -12.93 -4.31 -30.83
N ILE A 146 -13.15 -3.54 -29.76
CA ILE A 146 -14.34 -3.67 -28.89
C ILE A 146 -15.62 -3.31 -29.67
N ILE A 147 -15.59 -2.29 -30.52
CA ILE A 147 -16.73 -1.89 -31.36
C ILE A 147 -17.11 -2.99 -32.36
N ILE A 148 -16.10 -3.67 -32.94
CA ILE A 148 -16.32 -4.82 -33.82
C ILE A 148 -16.93 -6.00 -33.04
N ASN A 149 -16.43 -6.25 -31.82
CA ASN A 149 -16.96 -7.29 -30.95
C ASN A 149 -18.40 -7.01 -30.52
N LEU A 150 -18.82 -5.77 -30.30
CA LEU A 150 -20.21 -5.49 -29.92
C LEU A 150 -21.22 -5.92 -31.01
N LYS A 151 -20.80 -5.94 -32.28
CA LYS A 151 -21.62 -6.40 -33.41
C LYS A 151 -21.64 -7.93 -33.55
N ASN A 152 -20.51 -8.58 -33.30
CA ASN A 152 -20.34 -10.02 -33.56
C ASN A 152 -20.57 -10.87 -32.31
N GLU A 153 -20.15 -10.37 -31.15
CA GLU A 153 -20.27 -10.99 -29.83
C GLU A 153 -20.76 -9.95 -28.79
N PRO A 154 -22.06 -9.62 -28.80
CA PRO A 154 -22.61 -8.53 -28.00
C PRO A 154 -22.31 -8.66 -26.50
N ILE A 155 -22.30 -9.88 -25.97
CA ILE A 155 -22.02 -10.17 -24.55
C ILE A 155 -20.59 -9.76 -24.20
N VAL A 156 -19.61 -10.13 -25.02
CA VAL A 156 -18.20 -9.76 -24.86
C VAL A 156 -18.03 -8.24 -24.95
N GLY A 157 -18.72 -7.61 -25.91
CA GLY A 157 -18.76 -6.16 -26.03
C GLY A 157 -19.25 -5.46 -24.74
N VAL A 158 -20.36 -5.92 -24.18
CA VAL A 158 -20.94 -5.37 -22.93
C VAL A 158 -19.99 -5.59 -21.75
N ILE A 159 -19.42 -6.80 -21.61
CA ILE A 159 -18.45 -7.09 -20.53
C ILE A 159 -17.26 -6.12 -20.60
N ASN A 160 -16.69 -5.92 -21.79
CA ASN A 160 -15.56 -5.00 -21.99
C ASN A 160 -15.93 -3.56 -21.62
N ILE A 161 -17.10 -3.07 -22.04
CA ILE A 161 -17.57 -1.72 -21.70
C ILE A 161 -17.70 -1.54 -20.18
N VAL A 162 -18.34 -2.49 -19.51
CA VAL A 162 -18.51 -2.47 -18.05
C VAL A 162 -17.15 -2.54 -17.36
N GLN A 163 -16.25 -3.40 -17.83
CA GLN A 163 -14.89 -3.53 -17.29
C GLN A 163 -14.11 -2.21 -17.42
N THR A 164 -14.16 -1.56 -18.58
CA THR A 164 -13.52 -0.25 -18.80
C THR A 164 -14.13 0.82 -17.88
N ALA A 165 -15.46 0.86 -17.73
CA ALA A 165 -16.12 1.81 -16.84
C ALA A 165 -15.70 1.63 -15.36
N LEU A 166 -15.61 0.38 -14.88
CA LEU A 166 -15.13 0.06 -13.53
C LEU A 166 -13.68 0.49 -13.33
N GLN A 167 -12.81 0.24 -14.30
CA GLN A 167 -11.40 0.63 -14.23
C GLN A 167 -11.21 2.15 -14.25
N ILE A 168 -11.98 2.88 -15.05
CA ILE A 168 -12.02 4.34 -15.02
C ILE A 168 -12.45 4.83 -13.64
N TRP A 169 -13.52 4.26 -13.07
CA TRP A 169 -14.02 4.70 -11.77
C TRP A 169 -13.04 4.40 -10.63
N ALA A 170 -12.38 3.23 -10.66
CA ALA A 170 -11.29 2.90 -9.74
C ALA A 170 -10.16 3.94 -9.83
N LEU A 171 -9.80 4.35 -11.04
CA LEU A 171 -8.76 5.35 -11.25
C LEU A 171 -9.17 6.74 -10.70
N VAL A 172 -10.40 7.18 -10.94
CA VAL A 172 -10.94 8.43 -10.38
C VAL A 172 -10.83 8.42 -8.86
N LEU A 173 -11.27 7.34 -8.21
CA LEU A 173 -11.20 7.20 -6.75
C LEU A 173 -9.78 7.29 -6.21
N LEU A 174 -8.77 6.78 -6.93
CA LEU A 174 -7.36 6.88 -6.56
C LEU A 174 -6.79 8.29 -6.71
N PHE A 175 -7.23 9.05 -7.72
CA PHE A 175 -6.76 10.43 -7.93
C PHE A 175 -7.47 11.45 -7.01
N VAL A 176 -8.65 11.12 -6.51
CA VAL A 176 -9.36 11.92 -5.49
C VAL A 176 -8.67 11.88 -4.12
N ILE A 177 -7.81 10.89 -3.86
CA ILE A 177 -7.11 10.76 -2.58
C ILE A 177 -6.15 11.96 -2.37
N PRO A 178 -6.28 12.72 -1.26
CA PRO A 178 -5.40 13.84 -0.97
C PRO A 178 -3.93 13.42 -0.87
N LYS A 179 -3.01 14.27 -1.34
CA LYS A 179 -1.56 13.99 -1.34
C LYS A 179 -0.98 13.78 0.06
N ASP A 180 -1.62 14.30 1.09
CA ASP A 180 -1.09 14.25 2.46
C ASP A 180 -1.63 13.10 3.30
N GLY A 181 -2.53 12.25 2.77
CA GLY A 181 -3.00 10.99 3.39
C GLY A 181 -3.62 11.09 4.80
N LYS A 182 -3.51 12.25 5.46
CA LYS A 182 -4.03 12.55 6.77
C LYS A 182 -5.50 12.87 6.61
N ILE A 183 -6.32 11.97 7.14
CA ILE A 183 -7.68 12.31 7.51
C ILE A 183 -7.53 13.35 8.63
N GLU A 184 -7.89 14.60 8.37
CA GLU A 184 -8.21 15.52 9.46
C GLU A 184 -9.45 14.93 10.14
N VAL A 185 -9.27 14.47 11.38
CA VAL A 185 -10.37 14.06 12.27
C VAL A 185 -10.90 15.30 12.95
#